data_AF-A0A957U7U1-F1
#
_entry.id   AF-A0A957U7U1-F1
#
_cell.length_a   1.000
_cell.length_b   1.000
_cell.length_c   1.000
_cell.angle_alpha   90.00
_cell.angle_beta   90.00
_cell.angle_gamma   90.00
#
_symmetry.space_group_name_H-M   'P 1'
#
loop_
_entity.id
_entity.type
_entity.pdbx_description
1 polymer ?
#
loop_
_entity_poly.entity_id
_entity_poly.type
_entity_poly.pdbx_seq_one_letter_code
_entity_poly.pdbx_strand_id
1 'polypeptide(L)'
;RGAWIGLAAGAIVAAYLLLRHAFVARRPRTPAWLVLLDVAVVAVAVAAIAFFVAVVLSPDLDARFGVSAQGGSAFSRIALWRDSLPLIQDYYFTGSGLASTAMIYATYAYLLHVPYLVHAHNLYVQIALEQGVPGLIAFLGIIVSTVAYTVSAWRRTDEVGRGLLAAGYAATIALLVHGLFDAELYFSTLAPLVFLAPTLLLWVASGMYRHARSDDWAEPVPAGRSAGLAIGAGLPVLVALLLPGTPARWEANVGSALQSRTELSIYHQPEWSFQDQVRRQLPNDLAAAEEHFQAALALDPAQPTANR
;
A
#
# COMPACT_ATOMS: atom_id res chain seq x y z
N ARG A 1 16.85 10.41 2.06
CA ARG A 1 16.05 11.67 1.97
C ARG A 1 14.59 11.44 2.39
N GLY A 2 13.93 10.36 1.94
CA GLY A 2 12.53 10.06 2.32
C GLY A 2 12.26 10.03 3.83
N ALA A 3 13.19 9.51 4.64
CA ALA A 3 13.03 9.49 6.10
C ALA A 3 12.91 10.89 6.73
N TRP A 4 13.74 11.85 6.29
CA TRP A 4 13.67 13.25 6.75
C TRP A 4 12.37 13.94 6.31
N ILE A 5 11.90 13.67 5.09
CA ILE A 5 10.62 14.18 4.58
C ILE A 5 9.48 13.62 5.42
N GLY A 6 9.49 12.32 5.70
CA GLY A 6 8.50 11.67 6.56
C GLY A 6 8.49 12.24 7.96
N LEU A 7 9.66 12.37 8.60
CA LEU A 7 9.80 12.96 9.93
C LEU A 7 9.23 14.39 9.97
N ALA A 8 9.60 15.23 8.99
CA ALA A 8 9.10 16.59 8.90
C ALA A 8 7.58 16.63 8.71
N ALA A 9 7.02 15.81 7.81
CA ALA A 9 5.59 15.71 7.59
C ALA A 9 4.84 15.27 8.86
N GLY A 10 5.34 14.25 9.57
CA GLY A 10 4.77 13.78 10.83
C GLY A 10 4.79 14.86 11.92
N ALA A 11 5.91 15.57 12.07
CA ALA A 11 6.06 16.66 13.03
C ALA A 11 5.13 17.83 12.72
N ILE A 12 5.01 18.23 11.45
CA ILE A 12 4.10 19.31 11.00
C ILE A 12 2.65 18.94 11.32
N VAL A 13 2.23 17.71 11.02
CA VAL A 13 0.86 17.26 11.28
C VAL A 13 0.58 17.19 12.79
N ALA A 14 1.49 16.66 13.61
CA ALA A 14 1.30 16.65 15.06
C ALA A 14 1.25 18.07 15.65
N ALA A 15 2.16 18.96 15.21
CA ALA A 15 2.14 20.36 15.61
C ALA A 15 0.82 21.03 15.22
N TYR A 16 0.35 20.81 14.00
CA TYR A 16 -0.95 21.31 13.53
C TYR A 16 -2.10 20.85 14.43
N LEU A 17 -2.20 19.54 14.71
CA LEU A 17 -3.27 18.98 15.55
C LEU A 17 -3.25 19.55 16.98
N LEU A 18 -2.08 19.61 17.60
CA LEU A 18 -1.92 20.13 18.97
C LEU A 18 -2.20 21.63 19.05
N LEU A 19 -1.66 22.44 18.13
CA LEU A 19 -1.89 23.88 18.10
C LEU A 19 -3.36 24.22 17.80
N ARG A 20 -3.96 23.52 16.82
CA ARG A 20 -5.39 23.64 16.50
C ARG A 20 -6.23 23.31 17.73
N HIS A 21 -5.91 22.24 18.46
CA HIS A 21 -6.61 21.87 19.68
C HIS A 21 -6.47 22.92 20.78
N ALA A 22 -5.25 23.35 21.08
CA ALA A 22 -4.98 24.38 22.09
C ALA A 22 -5.69 25.72 21.78
N PHE A 23 -5.82 26.07 20.50
CA PHE A 23 -6.55 27.26 20.07
C PHE A 23 -8.06 27.12 20.27
N VAL A 24 -8.64 25.99 19.88
CA VAL A 24 -10.10 25.74 19.98
C VAL A 24 -10.53 25.50 21.43
N ALA A 25 -9.71 24.84 22.25
CA ALA A 25 -10.01 24.55 23.65
C ALA A 25 -10.28 25.81 24.49
N ARG A 26 -9.73 26.97 24.08
CA ARG A 26 -9.94 28.26 24.75
C ARG A 26 -11.19 29.01 24.26
N ARG A 27 -11.98 28.45 23.35
CA ARG A 27 -13.12 29.12 22.71
C ARG A 27 -14.40 28.28 22.77
N PRO A 28 -15.57 28.92 22.94
CA PRO A 28 -16.85 28.21 23.02
C PRO A 28 -17.31 27.65 21.66
N ARG A 29 -16.81 28.18 20.55
CA ARG A 29 -17.11 27.72 19.18
C ARG A 29 -15.86 27.75 18.32
N THR A 30 -15.72 26.76 17.45
CA THR A 30 -14.67 26.74 16.43
C THR A 30 -14.97 27.82 15.38
N PRO A 31 -14.04 28.76 15.11
CA PRO A 31 -14.27 29.78 14.10
C PRO A 31 -14.27 29.20 12.70
N ALA A 32 -15.08 29.77 11.79
CA ALA A 32 -15.25 29.26 10.42
C ALA A 32 -13.93 29.19 9.63
N TRP A 33 -13.01 30.14 9.83
CA TRP A 33 -11.72 30.14 9.14
C TRP A 33 -10.85 28.93 9.49
N LEU A 34 -10.95 28.38 10.71
CA LEU A 34 -10.22 27.16 11.09
C LEU A 34 -10.78 25.93 10.40
N VAL A 35 -12.10 25.87 10.23
CA VAL A 35 -12.75 24.80 9.46
C VAL A 35 -12.35 24.90 7.99
N LEU A 36 -12.32 26.11 7.43
CA LEU A 36 -11.82 26.35 6.06
C LEU A 36 -10.35 25.95 5.92
N LEU A 37 -9.52 26.20 6.94
CA LEU A 37 -8.13 25.76 6.98
C LEU A 37 -8.02 24.22 6.99
N ASP A 38 -8.81 23.53 7.82
CA ASP A 38 -8.85 22.06 7.83
C ASP A 38 -9.21 21.50 6.44
N VAL A 39 -10.24 22.07 5.80
CA VAL A 39 -10.66 21.68 4.46
C VAL A 39 -9.57 21.96 3.44
N ALA A 40 -8.90 23.13 3.51
CA ALA A 40 -7.81 23.48 2.61
C ALA A 40 -6.61 22.53 2.76
N VAL A 41 -6.22 22.17 3.99
CA VAL A 41 -5.13 21.22 4.26
C VAL A 41 -5.45 19.85 3.66
N VAL A 42 -6.66 19.34 3.88
CA VAL A 42 -7.11 18.06 3.29
C VAL A 42 -7.15 18.14 1.77
N ALA A 43 -7.70 19.22 1.20
CA ALA A 43 -7.77 19.41 -0.24
C ALA A 43 -6.39 19.46 -0.91
N VAL A 44 -5.42 20.15 -0.29
CA VAL A 44 -4.03 20.20 -0.77
C VAL A 44 -3.37 18.82 -0.70
N ALA A 45 -3.57 18.09 0.40
CA ALA A 45 -3.04 16.73 0.53
C ALA A 45 -3.62 15.77 -0.54
N VAL A 46 -4.94 15.83 -0.76
CA VAL A 46 -5.60 15.04 -1.81
C VAL A 46 -5.11 15.43 -3.20
N ALA A 47 -4.99 16.73 -3.48
CA ALA A 47 -4.47 17.21 -4.76
C ALA A 47 -3.02 16.78 -5.00
N ALA A 48 -2.17 16.82 -3.97
CA ALA A 48 -0.78 16.36 -4.06
C ALA A 48 -0.70 14.85 -4.35
N ILE A 49 -1.51 14.03 -3.67
CA ILE A 49 -1.59 12.58 -3.92
C ILE A 49 -2.12 12.32 -5.34
N ALA A 50 -3.20 12.99 -5.75
CA ALA A 50 -3.78 12.82 -7.08
C ALA A 50 -2.79 13.23 -8.19
N PHE A 51 -2.06 14.33 -8.01
CA PHE A 51 -1.01 14.76 -8.91
C PHE A 51 0.12 13.72 -8.98
N PHE A 52 0.60 13.23 -7.83
CA PHE A 52 1.63 12.19 -7.78
C PHE A 52 1.20 10.92 -8.51
N VAL A 53 -0.01 10.43 -8.26
CA VAL A 53 -0.58 9.27 -8.97
C VAL A 53 -0.68 9.53 -10.47
N ALA A 54 -1.15 10.72 -10.88
CA ALA A 54 -1.26 11.09 -12.29
C ALA A 54 0.11 11.09 -13.00
N VAL A 55 1.16 11.60 -12.34
CA VAL A 55 2.54 11.56 -12.86
C VAL A 55 3.04 10.12 -13.02
N VAL A 56 2.75 9.24 -12.06
CA VAL A 56 3.15 7.83 -12.17
C VAL A 56 2.45 7.16 -13.35
N LEU A 57 1.15 7.37 -13.51
CA LEU A 57 0.35 6.75 -14.56
C LEU A 57 0.57 7.35 -15.96
N SER A 58 1.03 8.60 -16.07
CA SER A 58 1.18 9.30 -17.35
C SER A 58 2.64 9.64 -17.66
N PRO A 59 3.28 8.94 -18.62
CA PRO A 59 4.60 9.30 -19.12
C PRO A 59 4.69 10.74 -19.63
N ASP A 60 3.62 11.25 -20.25
CA ASP A 60 3.56 12.63 -20.76
C ASP A 60 3.59 13.66 -19.62
N LEU A 61 2.87 13.42 -18.52
CA LEU A 61 2.92 14.30 -17.36
C LEU A 61 4.30 14.26 -16.69
N ASP A 62 4.88 13.08 -16.55
CA ASP A 62 6.24 12.91 -16.04
C ASP A 62 7.26 13.69 -16.89
N ALA A 63 7.20 13.57 -18.22
CA ALA A 63 8.06 14.29 -19.15
C ALA A 63 7.86 15.82 -19.08
N ARG A 64 6.61 16.30 -18.94
CA ARG A 64 6.29 17.73 -18.84
C ARG A 64 6.81 18.38 -17.56
N PHE A 65 6.72 17.68 -16.44
CA PHE A 65 7.13 18.22 -15.14
C PHE A 65 8.56 17.81 -14.74
N GLY A 66 9.20 16.92 -15.52
CA GLY A 66 10.56 16.46 -15.31
C GLY A 66 10.77 15.80 -13.94
N VAL A 67 9.73 15.17 -13.38
CA VAL A 67 9.78 14.63 -12.00
C VAL A 67 10.80 13.49 -11.92
N SER A 68 10.83 12.64 -12.96
CA SER A 68 11.81 11.59 -13.17
C SER A 68 13.25 12.09 -13.43
N ALA A 69 13.39 13.20 -14.15
CA ALA A 69 14.69 13.72 -14.62
C ALA A 69 15.49 14.46 -13.54
N GLN A 70 14.86 14.85 -12.43
CA GLN A 70 15.50 15.60 -11.34
C GLN A 70 16.26 14.72 -10.33
N GLY A 71 16.24 13.39 -10.46
CA GLY A 71 16.87 12.43 -9.54
C GLY A 71 18.12 11.75 -10.11
N GLY A 72 19.31 12.24 -9.75
CA GLY A 72 20.59 11.88 -10.39
C GLY A 72 21.23 10.49 -10.14
N SER A 73 20.52 9.41 -9.75
CA SER A 73 21.21 8.09 -9.63
C SER A 73 20.36 6.81 -9.72
N ALA A 74 19.14 6.83 -10.27
CA ALA A 74 18.34 5.63 -10.46
C ALA A 74 17.63 5.74 -11.81
N PHE A 75 17.48 4.64 -12.55
CA PHE A 75 16.34 4.51 -13.46
C PHE A 75 15.14 5.14 -12.76
N SER A 76 14.55 6.17 -13.38
CA SER A 76 13.47 6.97 -12.79
C SER A 76 12.56 6.08 -11.94
N ARG A 77 12.51 6.27 -10.62
CA ARG A 77 11.66 5.42 -9.76
C ARG A 77 10.21 5.46 -10.21
N ILE A 78 9.80 6.54 -10.87
CA ILE A 78 8.49 6.65 -11.54
C ILE A 78 8.37 5.65 -12.69
N ALA A 79 9.40 5.50 -13.53
CA ALA A 79 9.43 4.46 -14.56
C ALA A 79 9.40 3.07 -13.92
N LEU A 80 10.22 2.82 -12.88
CA LEU A 80 10.19 1.56 -12.14
C LEU A 80 8.78 1.23 -11.63
N TRP A 81 8.09 2.17 -10.98
CA TRP A 81 6.74 1.97 -10.46
C TRP A 81 5.70 1.75 -11.55
N ARG A 82 5.92 2.34 -12.73
CA ARG A 82 5.09 2.12 -13.91
C ARG A 82 5.29 0.72 -14.47
N ASP A 83 6.54 0.26 -14.54
CA ASP A 83 6.91 -1.10 -14.96
C ASP A 83 6.43 -2.16 -13.95
N SER A 84 6.16 -1.77 -12.69
CA SER A 84 5.49 -2.63 -11.71
C SER A 84 4.02 -2.87 -12.00
N LEU A 85 3.33 -1.99 -12.73
CA LEU A 85 1.86 -2.07 -12.88
C LEU A 85 1.42 -3.33 -13.63
N PRO A 86 2.06 -3.73 -14.76
CA PRO A 86 1.74 -4.99 -15.40
C PRO A 86 2.01 -6.20 -14.49
N LEU A 87 3.07 -6.16 -13.67
CA LEU A 87 3.36 -7.22 -12.71
C LEU A 87 2.29 -7.31 -11.61
N ILE A 88 1.88 -6.16 -11.03
CA ILE A 88 0.77 -6.13 -10.06
C ILE A 88 -0.52 -6.66 -10.68
N GLN A 89 -0.73 -6.42 -11.99
CA GLN A 89 -1.86 -6.98 -12.71
C GLN A 89 -1.77 -8.50 -12.85
N ASP A 90 -0.57 -9.04 -13.08
CA ASP A 90 -0.33 -10.48 -13.19
C ASP A 90 -0.54 -11.20 -11.84
N TYR A 91 -0.30 -10.52 -10.71
CA TYR A 91 -0.49 -11.06 -9.36
C TYR A 91 -1.58 -10.34 -8.55
N TYR A 92 -2.63 -9.86 -9.23
CA TYR A 92 -3.63 -8.95 -8.64
C TYR A 92 -4.24 -9.47 -7.33
N PHE A 93 -4.53 -10.76 -7.22
CA PHE A 93 -5.23 -11.36 -6.08
C PHE A 93 -4.31 -11.87 -4.99
N THR A 94 -3.32 -12.68 -5.38
CA THR A 94 -2.48 -13.41 -4.42
C THR A 94 -1.19 -12.68 -4.07
N GLY A 95 -0.78 -11.75 -4.93
CA GLY A 95 0.61 -11.31 -4.99
C GLY A 95 1.54 -12.40 -5.50
N SER A 96 2.79 -12.00 -5.76
CA SER A 96 3.87 -12.89 -6.20
C SER A 96 4.53 -13.64 -5.03
N GLY A 97 4.09 -13.39 -3.79
CA GLY A 97 4.68 -13.94 -2.57
C GLY A 97 5.73 -13.01 -1.94
N LEU A 98 5.92 -13.15 -0.63
CA LEU A 98 6.91 -12.35 0.11
C LEU A 98 8.33 -12.63 -0.38
N ALA A 99 9.14 -11.57 -0.46
CA ALA A 99 10.54 -11.62 -0.88
C ALA A 99 10.78 -12.16 -2.31
N SER A 100 9.75 -12.26 -3.16
CA SER A 100 9.92 -12.70 -4.56
C SER A 100 10.24 -11.56 -5.53
N THR A 101 9.99 -10.31 -5.12
CA THR A 101 10.09 -9.10 -5.96
C THR A 101 11.35 -9.04 -6.80
N ALA A 102 12.51 -9.38 -6.23
CA ALA A 102 13.79 -9.26 -6.92
C ALA A 102 13.86 -10.11 -8.19
N MET A 103 13.43 -11.38 -8.09
CA MET A 103 13.41 -12.28 -9.23
C MET A 103 12.22 -12.01 -10.16
N ILE A 104 11.07 -11.59 -9.62
CA ILE A 104 9.93 -11.19 -10.46
C ILE A 104 10.30 -10.03 -11.40
N TYR A 105 10.98 -9.00 -10.88
CA TYR A 105 11.48 -7.92 -11.72
C TYR A 105 12.52 -8.40 -12.74
N ALA A 106 13.53 -9.16 -12.28
CA ALA A 106 14.59 -9.64 -13.16
C ALA A 106 13.98 -10.43 -14.33
N THR A 107 13.17 -11.44 -14.02
CA THR A 107 12.63 -12.40 -14.98
C THR A 107 11.56 -11.80 -15.89
N TYR A 108 10.61 -11.02 -15.36
CA TYR A 108 9.41 -10.63 -16.11
C TYR A 108 9.34 -9.17 -16.54
N ALA A 109 10.12 -8.28 -15.92
CA ALA A 109 10.18 -6.87 -16.34
C ALA A 109 11.45 -6.54 -17.13
N TYR A 110 12.61 -7.04 -16.68
CA TYR A 110 13.90 -6.70 -17.27
C TYR A 110 14.51 -7.79 -18.16
N LEU A 111 13.92 -8.98 -18.19
CA LEU A 111 14.42 -10.15 -18.95
C LEU A 111 15.88 -10.49 -18.60
N LEU A 112 16.20 -10.39 -17.32
CA LEU A 112 17.48 -10.71 -16.69
C LEU A 112 17.39 -12.03 -15.92
N HIS A 113 18.53 -12.71 -15.79
CA HIS A 113 18.65 -13.99 -15.10
C HIS A 113 19.18 -13.87 -13.68
N VAL A 114 19.57 -12.65 -13.29
CA VAL A 114 20.10 -12.30 -11.98
C VAL A 114 19.36 -11.09 -11.43
N PRO A 115 19.16 -11.01 -10.10
CA PRO A 115 18.57 -9.83 -9.48
C PRO A 115 19.38 -8.57 -9.77
N TYR A 116 18.72 -7.55 -10.33
CA TYR A 116 19.30 -6.20 -10.48
C TYR A 116 18.70 -5.22 -9.47
N LEU A 117 17.40 -5.32 -9.22
CA LEU A 117 16.67 -4.58 -8.20
C LEU A 117 16.11 -5.55 -7.17
N VAL A 118 16.26 -5.23 -5.89
CA VAL A 118 15.84 -6.13 -4.80
C VAL A 118 14.46 -5.79 -4.22
N HIS A 119 13.98 -4.56 -4.42
CA HIS A 119 12.64 -4.11 -4.03
C HIS A 119 12.17 -2.92 -4.89
N ALA A 120 10.87 -2.60 -4.84
CA ALA A 120 10.22 -1.59 -5.69
C ALA A 120 10.52 -0.13 -5.31
N HIS A 121 11.28 0.12 -4.23
CA HIS A 121 11.50 1.46 -3.65
C HIS A 121 10.22 2.27 -3.39
N ASN A 122 9.10 1.59 -3.17
CA ASN A 122 7.83 2.17 -2.77
C ASN A 122 7.02 1.10 -2.05
N LEU A 123 6.69 1.36 -0.79
CA LEU A 123 6.02 0.42 0.10
C LEU A 123 4.68 -0.06 -0.46
N TYR A 124 3.90 0.82 -1.09
CA TYR A 124 2.58 0.50 -1.59
C TYR A 124 2.65 -0.41 -2.82
N VAL A 125 3.57 -0.10 -3.74
CA VAL A 125 3.87 -0.95 -4.90
C VAL A 125 4.41 -2.30 -4.45
N GLN A 126 5.31 -2.32 -3.45
CA GLN A 126 5.87 -3.54 -2.89
C GLN A 126 4.79 -4.44 -2.28
N ILE A 127 3.91 -3.89 -1.44
CA ILE A 127 2.80 -4.65 -0.84
C ILE A 127 1.85 -5.16 -1.93
N ALA A 128 1.51 -4.33 -2.92
CA ALA A 128 0.62 -4.74 -4.02
C ALA A 128 1.23 -5.86 -4.86
N LEU A 129 2.54 -5.83 -5.09
CA LEU A 129 3.24 -6.86 -5.86
C LEU A 129 3.33 -8.17 -5.07
N GLU A 130 3.76 -8.13 -3.80
CA GLU A 130 4.02 -9.35 -3.02
C GLU A 130 2.78 -9.96 -2.36
N GLN A 131 1.75 -9.16 -2.10
CA GLN A 131 0.53 -9.58 -1.39
C GLN A 131 -0.76 -9.32 -2.19
N GLY A 132 -0.63 -8.82 -3.43
CA GLY A 132 -1.76 -8.48 -4.27
C GLY A 132 -2.45 -7.18 -3.85
N VAL A 133 -3.39 -6.74 -4.69
CA VAL A 133 -4.26 -5.60 -4.40
C VAL A 133 -5.09 -5.80 -3.13
N PRO A 134 -5.63 -7.00 -2.82
CA PRO A 134 -6.28 -7.25 -1.52
C PRO A 134 -5.37 -6.98 -0.33
N GLY A 135 -4.09 -7.36 -0.40
CA GLY A 135 -3.10 -7.08 0.65
C GLY A 135 -2.88 -5.58 0.85
N LEU A 136 -2.74 -4.82 -0.23
CA LEU A 136 -2.64 -3.36 -0.18
C LEU A 136 -3.90 -2.73 0.43
N ILE A 137 -5.09 -3.18 0.04
CA ILE A 137 -6.36 -2.69 0.59
C ILE A 137 -6.44 -2.97 2.09
N ALA A 138 -6.03 -4.16 2.54
CA ALA A 138 -6.00 -4.51 3.96
C ALA A 138 -5.06 -3.58 4.75
N PHE A 139 -3.86 -3.32 4.22
CA PHE A 139 -2.92 -2.36 4.81
C PHE A 139 -3.54 -0.95 4.92
N LEU A 140 -4.13 -0.44 3.84
CA LEU A 140 -4.82 0.86 3.85
C LEU A 140 -6.01 0.88 4.81
N GLY A 141 -6.72 -0.25 4.95
CA GLY A 141 -7.81 -0.43 5.92
C GLY A 141 -7.34 -0.28 7.37
N ILE A 142 -6.15 -0.80 7.70
CA ILE A 142 -5.51 -0.55 9.00
C ILE A 142 -5.29 0.95 9.19
N ILE A 143 -4.69 1.63 8.20
CA ILE A 143 -4.41 3.08 8.29
C ILE A 143 -5.70 3.89 8.48
N VAL A 144 -6.73 3.65 7.67
CA VAL A 144 -8.03 4.33 7.77
C VAL A 144 -8.66 4.10 9.14
N SER A 145 -8.63 2.87 9.63
CA SER A 145 -9.12 2.52 10.97
C SER A 145 -8.35 3.28 12.06
N THR A 146 -7.02 3.30 11.96
CA THR A 146 -6.15 4.05 12.87
C THR A 146 -6.52 5.53 12.91
N VAL A 147 -6.70 6.17 11.76
CA VAL A 147 -7.11 7.58 11.65
C VAL A 147 -8.49 7.79 12.27
N ALA A 148 -9.48 6.95 11.93
CA ALA A 148 -10.85 7.09 12.42
C ALA A 148 -10.94 6.98 13.96
N TYR A 149 -10.25 6.01 14.56
CA TYR A 149 -10.19 5.89 16.03
C TYR A 149 -9.40 7.02 16.67
N THR A 150 -8.29 7.46 16.06
CA THR A 150 -7.51 8.58 16.59
C THR A 150 -8.34 9.86 16.66
N VAL A 151 -9.06 10.20 15.59
CA VAL A 151 -9.97 11.35 15.55
C VAL A 151 -11.09 11.23 16.59
N SER A 152 -11.64 10.03 16.76
CA SER A 152 -12.72 9.75 17.72
C SER A 152 -12.25 9.85 19.17
N ALA A 153 -11.04 9.38 19.46
CA ALA A 153 -10.42 9.42 20.78
C ALA A 153 -9.92 10.82 21.15
N TRP A 154 -9.47 11.61 20.16
CA TRP A 154 -8.87 12.94 20.36
C TRP A 154 -9.72 13.87 21.23
N ARG A 155 -11.04 13.89 21.02
CA ARG A 155 -11.98 14.75 21.75
C ARG A 155 -12.36 14.23 23.13
N ARG A 156 -11.97 12.99 23.46
CA ARG A 156 -12.46 12.23 24.62
C ARG A 156 -11.35 11.87 25.60
N THR A 157 -10.14 12.36 25.36
CA THR A 157 -8.97 12.08 26.19
C THR A 157 -8.38 13.37 26.74
N ASP A 158 -7.56 13.25 27.78
CA ASP A 158 -6.90 14.35 28.47
C ASP A 158 -5.68 14.87 27.67
N GLU A 159 -4.93 15.81 28.23
CA GLU A 159 -3.75 16.37 27.56
C GLU A 159 -2.66 15.31 27.30
N VAL A 160 -2.45 14.40 28.26
CA VAL A 160 -1.46 13.33 28.12
C VAL A 160 -1.88 12.37 26.99
N GLY A 161 -3.14 11.94 26.98
CA GLY A 161 -3.65 11.10 25.91
C GLY A 161 -3.59 11.76 24.54
N ARG A 162 -3.89 13.06 24.43
CA ARG A 162 -3.72 13.82 23.17
C ARG A 162 -2.27 13.88 22.73
N GLY A 163 -1.32 14.04 23.66
CA GLY A 163 0.11 13.96 23.39
C GLY A 163 0.52 12.60 22.80
N LEU A 164 0.05 11.51 23.39
CA LEU A 164 0.30 10.14 22.90
C LEU A 164 -0.30 9.91 21.51
N LEU A 165 -1.55 10.33 21.30
CA LEU A 165 -2.20 10.24 19.99
C LEU A 165 -1.44 11.04 18.92
N ALA A 166 -1.01 12.27 19.25
CA ALA A 166 -0.23 13.10 18.33
C ALA A 166 1.11 12.46 17.96
N ALA A 167 1.83 11.90 18.93
CA ALA A 167 3.10 11.22 18.71
C ALA A 167 2.95 9.98 17.83
N GLY A 168 1.97 9.12 18.13
CA GLY A 168 1.69 7.94 17.30
C GLY A 168 1.25 8.32 15.89
N TYR A 169 0.46 9.39 15.74
CA TYR A 169 0.01 9.86 14.43
C TYR A 169 1.20 10.41 13.62
N ALA A 170 2.10 11.17 14.24
CA ALA A 170 3.34 11.63 13.61
C ALA A 170 4.20 10.46 13.14
N ALA A 171 4.40 9.43 13.97
CA ALA A 171 5.17 8.24 13.60
C ALA A 171 4.53 7.49 12.42
N THR A 172 3.20 7.37 12.42
CA THR A 172 2.45 6.75 11.31
C THR A 172 2.59 7.54 10.01
N ILE A 173 2.43 8.88 10.06
CA ILE A 173 2.62 9.75 8.90
C ILE A 173 4.07 9.67 8.39
N ALA A 174 5.05 9.66 9.29
CA ALA A 174 6.45 9.55 8.91
C ALA A 174 6.74 8.24 8.16
N LEU A 175 6.21 7.12 8.64
CA LEU A 175 6.29 5.83 7.96
C LEU A 175 5.62 5.87 6.57
N LEU A 176 4.39 6.37 6.48
CA LEU A 176 3.62 6.39 5.23
C LEU A 176 4.26 7.28 4.15
N VAL A 177 4.76 8.44 4.56
CA VAL A 177 5.45 9.38 3.66
C VAL A 177 6.82 8.83 3.27
N HIS A 178 7.58 8.24 4.20
CA HIS A 178 8.82 7.55 3.84
C HIS A 178 8.57 6.40 2.87
N GLY A 179 7.49 5.64 3.07
CA GLY A 179 7.06 4.53 2.22
C GLY A 179 6.72 4.91 0.78
N LEU A 180 6.47 6.19 0.47
CA LEU A 180 6.34 6.65 -0.92
C LEU A 180 7.66 6.57 -1.69
N PHE A 181 8.79 6.60 -0.98
CA PHE A 181 10.12 6.67 -1.55
C PHE A 181 10.98 5.45 -1.26
N ASP A 182 10.51 4.54 -0.40
CA ASP A 182 11.27 3.36 -0.04
C ASP A 182 10.38 2.20 0.40
N ALA A 183 10.91 0.99 0.29
CA ALA A 183 10.28 -0.23 0.78
C ALA A 183 11.26 -1.14 1.54
N GLU A 184 12.49 -0.68 1.79
CA GLU A 184 13.55 -1.48 2.42
C GLU A 184 13.11 -2.13 3.75
N LEU A 185 12.38 -1.38 4.60
CA LEU A 185 11.87 -1.91 5.86
C LEU A 185 10.96 -3.13 5.65
N TYR A 186 10.09 -3.08 4.63
CA TYR A 186 9.15 -4.16 4.29
C TYR A 186 9.83 -5.35 3.61
N PHE A 187 10.83 -5.08 2.77
CA PHE A 187 11.61 -6.13 2.11
C PHE A 187 12.51 -6.90 3.10
N SER A 188 12.97 -6.24 4.17
CA SER A 188 13.87 -6.84 5.15
C SER A 188 13.16 -7.78 6.13
N THR A 189 13.96 -8.48 6.96
CA THR A 189 13.45 -9.26 8.11
C THR A 189 12.69 -8.41 9.14
N LEU A 190 12.79 -7.08 9.04
CA LEU A 190 12.07 -6.12 9.87
C LEU A 190 10.69 -5.73 9.31
N ALA A 191 10.19 -6.41 8.28
CA ALA A 191 8.88 -6.16 7.69
C ALA A 191 7.73 -5.96 8.71
N PRO A 192 7.65 -6.73 9.82
CA PRO A 192 6.61 -6.54 10.84
C PRO A 192 6.59 -5.12 11.44
N LEU A 193 7.73 -4.41 11.47
CA LEU A 193 7.82 -3.04 12.01
C LEU A 193 7.02 -2.02 11.20
N VAL A 194 6.76 -2.29 9.91
CA VAL A 194 5.87 -1.46 9.09
C VAL A 194 4.46 -1.40 9.70
N PHE A 195 4.01 -2.49 10.31
CA PHE A 195 2.67 -2.55 10.90
C PHE A 195 2.64 -2.02 12.34
N LEU A 196 3.79 -1.96 13.02
CA LEU A 196 3.86 -1.65 14.45
C LEU A 196 3.30 -0.27 14.79
N ALA A 197 3.79 0.80 14.15
CA ALA A 197 3.34 2.16 14.42
C ALA A 197 1.82 2.36 14.23
N PRO A 198 1.22 2.01 13.08
CA PRO A 198 -0.22 2.19 12.88
C PRO A 198 -1.08 1.28 13.74
N THR A 199 -0.68 0.03 13.99
CA THR A 199 -1.46 -0.91 14.81
C THR A 199 -1.38 -0.59 16.31
N LEU A 200 -0.22 -0.14 16.80
CA LEU A 200 -0.07 0.31 18.18
C LEU A 200 -0.91 1.57 18.43
N LEU A 201 -0.87 2.54 17.51
CA LEU A 201 -1.74 3.72 17.60
C LEU A 201 -3.22 3.34 17.57
N LEU A 202 -3.62 2.42 16.68
CA LEU A 202 -4.99 1.91 16.62
C LEU A 202 -5.41 1.27 17.96
N TRP A 203 -4.53 0.48 18.56
CA TRP A 203 -4.78 -0.15 19.84
C TRP A 203 -4.96 0.89 20.96
N VAL A 204 -4.05 1.87 21.08
CA VAL A 204 -4.15 2.96 22.06
C VAL A 204 -5.41 3.80 21.83
N ALA A 205 -5.65 4.25 20.60
CA ALA A 205 -6.79 5.11 20.27
C ALA A 205 -8.13 4.40 20.49
N SER A 206 -8.24 3.13 20.09
CA SER A 206 -9.45 2.35 20.34
C SER A 206 -9.66 2.05 21.83
N GLY A 207 -8.58 1.85 22.60
CA GLY A 207 -8.63 1.71 24.06
C GLY A 207 -9.15 2.97 24.75
N MET A 208 -8.56 4.12 24.44
CA MET A 208 -8.98 5.43 24.97
C MET A 208 -10.43 5.74 24.61
N TYR A 209 -10.82 5.47 23.36
CA TYR A 209 -12.20 5.66 22.90
C TYR A 209 -13.20 4.81 23.69
N ARG A 210 -12.88 3.54 23.97
CA ARG A 210 -13.73 2.63 24.75
C ARG A 210 -13.82 3.06 26.22
N HIS A 211 -12.71 3.44 26.84
CA HIS A 211 -12.69 3.84 28.25
C HIS A 211 -13.51 5.11 28.49
N ALA A 212 -13.34 6.13 27.65
CA ALA A 212 -14.16 7.35 27.72
C ALA A 212 -15.65 7.10 27.46
N ARG A 213 -16.02 5.95 26.86
CA ARG A 213 -17.41 5.54 26.67
C ARG A 213 -17.93 4.70 27.85
N SER A 214 -17.09 3.96 28.57
CA SER A 214 -17.54 3.17 29.72
C SER A 214 -17.97 4.02 30.91
N ASP A 215 -17.43 5.23 31.04
CA ASP A 215 -17.86 6.21 32.05
C ASP A 215 -19.26 6.79 31.74
N ASP A 216 -19.67 6.77 30.48
CA ASP A 216 -21.04 7.03 30.01
C ASP A 216 -21.82 5.69 29.99
N TRP A 217 -22.45 5.30 31.10
CA TRP A 217 -23.22 4.05 31.26
C TRP A 217 -24.46 3.88 30.34
N ALA A 218 -24.62 4.72 29.32
CA ALA A 218 -25.68 4.62 28.31
C ALA A 218 -25.06 4.46 26.91
N GLU A 219 -24.72 3.22 26.56
CA GLU A 219 -25.20 2.51 25.37
C GLU A 219 -24.24 1.35 24.99
N PRO A 220 -24.75 0.16 24.63
CA PRO A 220 -23.95 -0.87 23.99
C PRO A 220 -23.31 -0.33 22.71
N VAL A 221 -22.13 -0.79 22.31
CA VAL A 221 -21.62 -0.51 20.96
C VAL A 221 -22.71 -0.98 19.98
N PRO A 222 -23.34 -0.11 19.17
CA PRO A 222 -24.21 -0.62 18.13
C PRO A 222 -23.32 -1.49 17.24
N ALA A 223 -23.70 -2.75 17.02
CA ALA A 223 -22.96 -3.70 16.20
C ALA A 223 -22.50 -3.10 14.84
N GLY A 224 -23.18 -2.04 14.38
CA GLY A 224 -22.82 -1.22 13.23
C GLY A 224 -21.44 -0.52 13.26
N ARG A 225 -20.78 -0.27 14.40
CA ARG A 225 -19.43 0.39 14.41
C ARG A 225 -18.27 -0.59 14.22
N SER A 226 -18.30 -1.76 14.84
CA SER A 226 -17.34 -2.84 14.56
C SER A 226 -17.60 -3.46 13.20
N ALA A 227 -18.88 -3.62 12.82
CA ALA A 227 -19.26 -3.95 11.46
C ALA A 227 -18.79 -2.86 10.48
N GLY A 228 -18.87 -1.56 10.81
CA GLY A 228 -18.45 -0.47 9.93
C GLY A 228 -16.96 -0.47 9.56
N LEU A 229 -16.08 -0.98 10.43
CA LEU A 229 -14.64 -1.13 10.14
C LEU A 229 -14.34 -2.43 9.38
N ALA A 230 -15.02 -3.53 9.74
CA ALA A 230 -14.94 -4.79 8.99
C ALA A 230 -15.52 -4.62 7.57
N ILE A 231 -16.59 -3.84 7.41
CA ILE A 231 -17.16 -3.40 6.13
C ILE A 231 -16.22 -2.39 5.47
N GLY A 232 -15.60 -1.47 6.22
CA GLY A 232 -14.70 -0.46 5.66
C GLY A 232 -13.44 -1.01 4.99
N ALA A 233 -12.89 -2.12 5.49
CA ALA A 233 -11.77 -2.83 4.85
C ALA A 233 -12.25 -4.01 3.98
N GLY A 234 -13.27 -4.73 4.43
CA GLY A 234 -13.80 -5.91 3.74
C GLY A 234 -14.61 -5.58 2.50
N LEU A 235 -15.36 -4.47 2.46
CA LEU A 235 -16.13 -4.07 1.28
C LEU A 235 -15.24 -3.65 0.12
N PRO A 236 -14.17 -2.83 0.29
CA PRO A 236 -13.25 -2.56 -0.80
C PRO A 236 -12.50 -3.80 -1.28
N VAL A 237 -12.13 -4.73 -0.37
CA VAL A 237 -11.58 -6.03 -0.77
C VAL A 237 -12.62 -6.79 -1.60
N LEU A 238 -13.85 -6.93 -1.10
CA LEU A 238 -14.93 -7.64 -1.80
C LEU A 238 -15.22 -7.00 -3.17
N VAL A 239 -15.26 -5.67 -3.26
CA VAL A 239 -15.43 -4.94 -4.53
C VAL A 239 -14.25 -5.18 -5.46
N ALA A 240 -13.01 -5.12 -4.96
CA ALA A 240 -11.82 -5.43 -5.74
C ALA A 240 -11.81 -6.87 -6.24
N LEU A 241 -12.42 -7.80 -5.48
CA LEU A 241 -12.61 -9.20 -5.87
C LEU A 241 -13.76 -9.40 -6.87
N LEU A 242 -14.74 -8.50 -6.94
CA LEU A 242 -15.96 -8.64 -7.74
C LEU A 242 -16.02 -7.71 -8.96
N LEU A 243 -14.87 -7.17 -9.40
CA LEU A 243 -14.81 -6.35 -10.61
C LEU A 243 -15.21 -7.14 -11.87
N PRO A 244 -15.72 -6.48 -12.93
CA PRO A 244 -15.97 -7.14 -14.21
C PRO A 244 -14.71 -7.84 -14.74
N GLY A 245 -14.86 -9.07 -15.23
CA GLY A 245 -13.75 -9.90 -15.70
C GLY A 245 -12.97 -10.63 -14.60
N THR A 246 -13.44 -10.64 -13.34
CA THR A 246 -12.81 -11.39 -12.24
C THR A 246 -12.47 -12.84 -12.61
N PRO A 247 -13.36 -13.65 -13.21
CA PRO A 247 -13.01 -15.03 -13.52
C PRO A 247 -11.78 -15.14 -14.42
N ALA A 248 -11.72 -14.38 -15.51
CA ALA A 248 -10.56 -14.37 -16.41
C ALA A 248 -9.28 -13.88 -15.70
N ARG A 249 -9.40 -12.84 -14.86
CA ARG A 249 -8.26 -12.32 -14.07
C ARG A 249 -7.78 -13.31 -13.02
N TRP A 250 -8.69 -14.07 -12.42
CA TRP A 250 -8.37 -15.09 -11.43
C TRP A 250 -7.57 -16.21 -12.09
N GLU A 251 -8.06 -16.75 -13.21
CA GLU A 251 -7.33 -17.75 -13.99
C GLU A 251 -5.95 -17.23 -14.41
N ALA A 252 -5.85 -16.01 -14.95
CA ALA A 252 -4.57 -15.41 -15.31
C ALA A 252 -3.62 -15.26 -14.11
N ASN A 253 -4.13 -14.83 -12.94
CA ASN A 253 -3.33 -14.72 -11.72
C ASN A 253 -2.80 -16.09 -11.28
N VAL A 254 -3.65 -17.12 -11.28
CA VAL A 254 -3.24 -18.47 -10.88
C VAL A 254 -2.18 -19.00 -11.84
N GLY A 255 -2.36 -18.78 -13.15
CA GLY A 255 -1.35 -19.07 -14.17
C GLY A 255 -0.01 -18.41 -13.87
N SER A 256 0.01 -17.09 -13.63
CA SER A 256 1.23 -16.35 -13.30
C SER A 256 1.88 -16.85 -12.00
N ALA A 257 1.11 -17.12 -10.96
CA ALA A 257 1.63 -17.62 -9.69
C ALA A 257 2.25 -19.02 -9.84
N LEU A 258 1.61 -19.91 -10.60
CA LEU A 258 2.13 -21.25 -10.88
C LEU A 258 3.38 -21.19 -11.74
N GLN A 259 3.36 -20.41 -12.82
CA GLN A 259 4.53 -20.21 -13.68
C GLN A 259 5.72 -19.73 -12.87
N SER A 260 5.55 -18.68 -12.06
CA SER A 260 6.64 -18.15 -11.25
C SER A 260 7.08 -19.13 -10.18
N ARG A 261 6.17 -19.86 -9.54
CA ARG A 261 6.56 -20.89 -8.57
C ARG A 261 7.43 -21.97 -9.23
N THR A 262 7.05 -22.42 -10.43
CA THR A 262 7.80 -23.44 -11.17
C THR A 262 9.15 -22.90 -11.64
N GLU A 263 9.16 -21.77 -12.36
CA GLU A 263 10.39 -21.16 -12.89
C GLU A 263 11.37 -20.75 -11.77
N LEU A 264 10.86 -20.15 -10.67
CA LEU A 264 11.68 -19.70 -9.55
C LEU A 264 12.20 -20.83 -8.65
N SER A 265 11.61 -22.04 -8.73
CA SER A 265 12.10 -23.19 -7.97
C SER A 265 13.45 -23.72 -8.47
N ILE A 266 13.83 -23.40 -9.72
CA ILE A 266 15.10 -23.82 -10.34
C ILE A 266 16.21 -22.78 -10.10
N TYR A 267 15.88 -21.55 -9.74
CA TYR A 267 16.90 -20.54 -9.51
C TYR A 267 17.57 -20.77 -8.14
N HIS A 268 18.81 -21.23 -8.16
CA HIS A 268 19.63 -21.43 -6.96
C HIS A 268 20.98 -20.71 -7.09
N GLN A 269 21.24 -19.76 -6.19
CA GLN A 269 22.55 -19.13 -6.12
C GLN A 269 23.64 -20.19 -5.81
N PRO A 270 24.80 -20.19 -6.50
CA PRO A 270 25.31 -19.20 -7.46
C PRO A 270 24.96 -19.45 -8.94
N GLU A 271 24.21 -20.51 -9.27
CA GLU A 271 23.89 -20.89 -10.64
C GLU A 271 22.61 -20.19 -11.11
N TRP A 272 22.77 -19.27 -12.07
CA TRP A 272 21.65 -18.52 -12.64
C TRP A 272 21.47 -18.90 -14.10
N SER A 273 20.64 -19.91 -14.35
CA SER A 273 20.34 -20.40 -15.70
C SER A 273 19.59 -19.35 -16.52
N PHE A 274 19.83 -19.32 -17.83
CA PHE A 274 19.03 -18.48 -18.73
C PHE A 274 17.56 -18.94 -18.70
N GLN A 275 16.61 -18.00 -18.78
CA GLN A 275 15.18 -18.29 -18.61
C GLN A 275 14.69 -19.26 -19.69
N ASP A 276 15.19 -19.11 -20.91
CA ASP A 276 14.93 -20.07 -21.99
C ASP A 276 15.45 -21.47 -21.68
N GLN A 277 16.56 -21.59 -20.96
CA GLN A 277 17.08 -22.89 -20.52
C GLN A 277 16.19 -23.48 -19.42
N VAL A 278 15.77 -22.67 -18.46
CA VAL A 278 14.84 -23.07 -17.39
C VAL A 278 13.53 -23.61 -18.00
N ARG A 279 12.92 -22.88 -18.93
CA ARG A 279 11.68 -23.31 -19.62
C ARG A 279 11.85 -24.59 -20.42
N ARG A 280 13.00 -24.78 -21.10
CA ARG A 280 13.31 -26.02 -21.82
C ARG A 280 13.51 -27.23 -20.91
N GLN A 281 13.91 -27.01 -19.66
CA GLN A 281 14.08 -28.07 -18.66
C GLN A 281 12.75 -28.47 -17.99
N LEU A 282 11.70 -27.63 -18.12
CA LEU A 282 10.42 -27.76 -17.43
C LEU A 282 9.19 -27.90 -18.36
N PRO A 283 9.24 -28.63 -19.50
CA PRO A 283 8.13 -28.62 -20.45
C PRO A 283 6.82 -29.19 -19.87
N ASN A 284 6.90 -30.15 -18.93
CA ASN A 284 5.70 -30.74 -18.31
C ASN A 284 5.25 -29.98 -17.05
N ASP A 285 6.11 -29.17 -16.45
CA ASP A 285 5.85 -28.53 -15.15
C ASP A 285 5.19 -27.15 -15.29
N LEU A 286 5.13 -26.61 -16.52
CA LEU A 286 4.40 -25.38 -16.86
C LEU A 286 2.98 -25.64 -17.39
N ALA A 287 2.62 -26.90 -17.69
CA ALA A 287 1.33 -27.25 -18.28
C ALA A 287 0.14 -26.75 -17.45
N ALA A 288 0.24 -26.79 -16.12
CA ALA A 288 -0.78 -26.27 -15.22
C ALA A 288 -0.96 -24.75 -15.36
N ALA A 289 0.15 -24.00 -15.49
CA ALA A 289 0.08 -22.56 -15.70
C ALA A 289 -0.53 -22.23 -17.07
N GLU A 290 -0.14 -22.98 -18.12
CA GLU A 290 -0.68 -22.83 -19.47
C GLU A 290 -2.19 -23.09 -19.52
N GLU A 291 -2.69 -24.13 -18.82
CA GLU A 291 -4.13 -24.42 -18.73
C GLU A 291 -4.91 -23.24 -18.15
N HIS A 292 -4.40 -22.63 -17.08
CA HIS A 292 -5.00 -21.44 -16.48
C HIS A 292 -4.96 -20.22 -17.42
N PHE A 293 -3.87 -20.00 -18.17
CA PHE A 293 -3.85 -18.93 -19.18
C PHE A 293 -4.84 -19.18 -20.31
N GLN A 294 -5.00 -20.42 -20.78
CA GLN A 294 -6.01 -20.77 -21.78
C GLN A 294 -7.43 -20.58 -21.24
N ALA A 295 -7.69 -20.95 -19.98
CA ALA A 295 -8.96 -20.70 -19.32
C ALA A 295 -9.26 -19.19 -19.21
N ALA A 296 -8.24 -18.39 -18.89
CA ALA A 296 -8.35 -16.92 -18.87
C ALA A 296 -8.74 -16.37 -20.25
N LEU A 297 -8.09 -16.81 -21.32
CA LEU A 297 -8.37 -16.39 -22.70
C LEU A 297 -9.73 -16.88 -23.21
N ALA A 298 -10.19 -18.04 -22.76
CA ALA A 298 -11.54 -18.53 -23.07
C ALA A 298 -12.64 -17.67 -22.43
N LEU A 299 -12.37 -17.11 -21.25
CA LEU A 299 -13.28 -16.21 -20.53
C LEU A 299 -13.19 -14.76 -21.05
N ASP A 300 -12.00 -14.30 -21.39
CA ASP A 300 -11.71 -12.98 -21.96
C ASP A 300 -10.56 -13.07 -22.97
N PRO A 301 -10.83 -13.11 -24.28
CA PRO A 301 -9.79 -13.20 -25.31
C PRO A 301 -8.79 -12.02 -25.29
N ALA A 302 -9.17 -10.89 -24.70
CA ALA A 302 -8.32 -9.70 -24.59
C ALA A 302 -7.57 -9.63 -23.24
N GLN A 303 -7.58 -10.69 -22.43
CA GLN A 303 -6.93 -10.68 -21.12
C GLN A 303 -5.41 -10.41 -21.29
N PRO A 304 -4.86 -9.28 -20.77
CA PRO A 304 -3.51 -8.81 -21.10
C PRO A 304 -2.35 -9.55 -20.41
N THR A 305 -2.59 -10.24 -19.29
CA THR A 305 -1.66 -11.14 -18.63
C THR A 305 -1.52 -12.44 -19.41
N ALA A 306 -2.64 -13.05 -19.84
CA ALA A 306 -2.61 -14.31 -20.58
C ALA A 306 -2.17 -14.14 -22.05
N ASN A 307 -2.21 -12.92 -22.59
CA ASN A 307 -1.73 -12.56 -23.93
C ASN A 307 -0.25 -12.09 -23.97
N ARG A 308 0.44 -12.03 -22.82
CA ARG A 308 1.86 -11.66 -22.73
C ARG A 308 2.76 -12.89 -22.63
#